data_AF-A0A078G2D2-F1
#
_entry.id   AF-A0A078G2D2-F1
#
_cell.length_a   1.000
_cell.length_b   1.000
_cell.length_c   1.000
_cell.angle_alpha   90.00
_cell.angle_beta   90.00
_cell.angle_gamma   90.00
#
_symmetry.space_group_name_H-M   'P 1'
#
loop_
_entity.id
_entity.type
_entity.pdbx_description
1 polymer ?
#
loop_
_entity_poly.entity_id
_entity_poly.type
_entity_poly.pdbx_seq_one_letter_code
_entity_poly.pdbx_strand_id
1 'polypeptide(L)'
;MDGNTYWLTNKYSPTGTRNAALQCFDFTKERFGLVSLPGDTLSYNVFALSVTREEQNLCLLASSHDEEVHDADVWMATKIKGAGDMSWSKLLTVKRTHSQQLLGFRKWMSFMVNRDHE
;
A
#
# COMPACT_ATOMS: atom_id res chain seq x y z
N MET A 1 -1.88 2.36 -23.56
CA MET A 1 -2.40 1.65 -22.37
C MET A 1 -1.71 2.29 -21.17
N ASP A 2 -2.41 3.16 -20.45
CA ASP A 2 -1.87 3.75 -19.23
C ASP A 2 -2.03 2.72 -18.12
N GLY A 3 -1.14 1.73 -18.08
CA GLY A 3 -1.34 0.46 -17.35
C GLY A 3 -0.12 0.04 -16.55
N ASN A 4 0.55 0.96 -15.86
CA ASN A 4 1.66 0.61 -14.98
C ASN A 4 1.22 -0.46 -13.97
N THR A 5 2.06 -1.48 -13.82
CA THR A 5 1.83 -2.57 -12.88
C THR A 5 2.58 -2.27 -11.59
N TYR A 6 1.92 -2.46 -10.45
CA TYR A 6 2.47 -2.17 -9.13
C TYR A 6 2.49 -3.43 -8.27
N TRP A 7 3.56 -3.63 -7.51
CA TRP A 7 3.63 -4.71 -6.53
C TRP A 7 4.49 -4.30 -5.34
N LEU A 8 4.21 -4.92 -4.21
CA LEU A 8 5.01 -4.74 -3.01
C LEU A 8 6.32 -5.54 -3.14
N THR A 9 7.36 -5.12 -2.45
CA THR A 9 8.64 -5.83 -2.28
C THR A 9 9.15 -5.63 -0.85
N ASN A 10 10.05 -6.49 -0.39
CA ASN A 10 10.79 -6.24 0.85
C ASN A 10 12.15 -5.65 0.48
N LYS A 11 12.52 -4.54 1.12
CA LYS A 11 13.89 -4.05 1.16
C LYS A 11 14.56 -4.54 2.43
N TYR A 12 15.73 -5.15 2.27
CA TYR A 12 16.61 -5.46 3.37
C TYR A 12 17.44 -4.22 3.67
N SER A 13 17.32 -3.70 4.89
CA SER A 13 18.26 -2.72 5.40
C SER A 13 19.52 -3.43 5.93
N PRO A 14 20.69 -2.78 5.91
CA PRO A 14 21.91 -3.32 6.52
C PRO A 14 21.75 -3.67 8.01
N THR A 15 20.78 -3.04 8.68
CA THR A 15 20.43 -3.27 10.09
C THR A 15 19.53 -4.48 10.31
N GLY A 16 19.20 -5.24 9.26
CA GLY A 16 18.34 -6.43 9.34
C GLY A 16 16.84 -6.13 9.37
N THR A 17 16.45 -4.85 9.39
CA THR A 17 15.04 -4.43 9.36
C THR A 17 14.47 -4.66 7.97
N ARG A 18 13.28 -5.27 7.92
CA ARG A 18 12.58 -5.58 6.68
C ARG A 18 11.52 -4.54 6.39
N ASN A 19 11.84 -3.61 5.49
CA ASN A 19 10.93 -2.52 5.13
C ASN A 19 10.15 -2.88 3.87
N ALA A 20 8.85 -2.57 3.86
CA ALA A 20 8.08 -2.68 2.64
C ALA A 20 8.52 -1.61 1.63
N ALA A 21 8.50 -1.93 0.36
CA ALA A 21 8.69 -0.97 -0.72
C ALA A 21 7.70 -1.24 -1.84
N LEU A 22 7.21 -0.19 -2.48
CA LEU A 22 6.37 -0.30 -3.66
C LEU A 22 7.22 -0.15 -4.92
N GLN A 23 7.13 -1.14 -5.80
CA GLN A 23 7.76 -1.11 -7.12
C GLN A 23 6.69 -0.98 -8.20
N CYS A 24 7.07 -0.37 -9.31
CA CYS A 24 6.25 -0.34 -10.52
C CYS A 24 7.08 -0.69 -11.76
N PHE A 25 6.41 -1.21 -12.77
CA PHE A 25 6.93 -1.19 -14.14
C PHE A 25 6.32 -0.02 -14.90
N ASP A 26 7.15 0.93 -15.33
CA ASP A 26 6.75 2.05 -16.17
C ASP A 26 6.81 1.60 -17.63
N PHE A 27 5.65 1.30 -18.23
CA PHE A 27 5.56 0.84 -19.62
C PHE A 27 5.94 1.93 -20.63
N THR A 28 5.88 3.21 -20.25
CA THR A 28 6.29 4.31 -21.14
C THR A 28 7.81 4.39 -21.27
N LYS A 29 8.53 3.99 -20.20
CA LYS A 29 10.00 4.04 -20.14
C LYS A 29 10.66 2.67 -20.16
N GLU A 30 9.86 1.61 -20.26
CA GLU A 30 10.27 0.19 -20.23
C GLU A 30 11.25 -0.12 -19.08
N ARG A 31 10.97 0.41 -17.88
CA ARG A 31 11.88 0.28 -16.73
C ARG A 31 11.16 0.09 -15.42
N PHE A 32 11.84 -0.56 -14.49
CA PHE A 32 11.40 -0.63 -13.10
C PHE A 32 11.63 0.71 -12.39
N GLY A 33 10.69 1.08 -11.53
CA GLY A 33 10.74 2.27 -10.69
C GLY A 33 10.37 1.94 -9.25
N LEU A 34 10.88 2.75 -8.33
CA LEU A 34 10.41 2.77 -6.96
C LEU A 34 9.37 3.87 -6.81
N VAL A 35 8.32 3.55 -6.06
CA VAL A 35 7.22 4.48 -5.78
C VAL A 35 7.17 4.71 -4.28
N SER A 36 6.88 5.95 -3.89
CA SER A 36 6.68 6.33 -2.49
C SER A 36 5.49 5.57 -1.90
N LEU A 37 5.66 5.08 -0.68
CA LEU A 37 4.56 4.60 0.16
C LEU A 37 3.94 5.80 0.91
N PRO A 38 2.71 5.67 1.44
CA PRO A 38 2.12 6.70 2.28
C PRO A 38 2.94 6.92 3.56
N GLY A 39 3.16 8.19 3.92
CA GLY A 39 3.80 8.59 5.17
C GLY A 39 5.30 8.24 5.26
N ASP A 40 5.84 8.20 6.48
CA ASP A 40 7.21 7.75 6.71
C ASP A 40 7.28 6.22 6.62
N THR A 41 7.90 5.73 5.54
CA THR A 41 8.01 4.32 5.17
C THR A 41 8.62 3.42 6.25
N LEU A 42 9.34 4.00 7.21
CA LEU A 42 9.97 3.28 8.32
C LEU A 42 8.99 2.89 9.44
N SER A 43 7.78 3.44 9.43
CA SER A 43 6.82 3.33 10.54
C SER A 43 5.64 2.39 10.28
N TYR A 44 5.54 1.79 9.09
CA TYR A 44 4.36 1.01 8.69
C TYR A 44 4.64 -0.46 8.40
N ASN A 45 3.83 -1.33 9.01
CA ASN A 45 3.66 -2.72 8.64
C ASN A 45 2.63 -2.82 7.50
N VAL A 46 3.12 -3.01 6.26
CA VAL A 46 2.27 -3.17 5.07
C VAL A 46 1.75 -4.61 4.95
N PHE A 47 0.44 -4.75 4.73
CA PHE A 47 -0.23 -6.04 4.63
C PHE A 47 -0.62 -6.41 3.20
N ALA A 48 -1.26 -5.49 2.49
CA ALA A 48 -1.91 -5.78 1.22
C ALA A 48 -1.90 -4.58 0.27
N LEU A 49 -1.90 -4.90 -1.03
CA LEU A 49 -2.00 -3.94 -2.12
C LEU A 49 -3.18 -4.32 -3.02
N SER A 50 -3.95 -3.35 -3.48
CA SER A 50 -5.04 -3.59 -4.41
C SER A 50 -5.29 -2.42 -5.34
N VAL A 51 -6.22 -2.59 -6.29
CA VAL A 51 -6.62 -1.60 -7.27
C VAL A 51 -8.14 -1.50 -7.29
N THR A 52 -8.68 -0.28 -7.33
CA THR A 52 -10.13 -0.05 -7.47
C THR A 52 -10.62 -0.39 -8.86
N ARG A 53 -11.87 -0.86 -8.99
CA ARG A 53 -12.46 -1.21 -10.30
C ARG A 53 -12.65 -0.02 -11.24
N GLU A 54 -13.15 1.10 -10.71
CA GLU A 54 -13.64 2.22 -11.53
C GLU A 54 -12.50 3.12 -12.02
N GLU A 55 -11.72 3.68 -11.10
CA GLU A 55 -10.66 4.66 -11.41
C GLU A 55 -9.26 4.03 -11.49
N GLN A 56 -9.14 2.72 -11.25
CA GLN A 56 -7.85 2.02 -11.11
C GLN A 56 -6.87 2.71 -10.13
N ASN A 57 -7.40 3.33 -9.08
CA ASN A 57 -6.61 3.88 -8.00
C ASN A 57 -5.98 2.74 -7.19
N LEU A 58 -4.75 2.97 -6.73
CA LEU A 58 -4.02 2.00 -5.94
C LEU A 58 -4.44 2.14 -4.47
N CYS A 59 -4.73 1.02 -3.80
CA CYS A 59 -5.09 0.98 -2.39
C CYS A 59 -4.06 0.16 -1.61
N LEU A 60 -3.69 0.67 -0.44
CA LEU A 60 -2.73 0.04 0.45
C LEU A 60 -3.36 -0.15 1.83
N LEU A 61 -3.25 -1.36 2.37
CA LEU A 61 -3.59 -1.66 3.75
C LEU A 61 -2.31 -1.77 4.57
N ALA A 62 -2.17 -0.93 5.59
CA ALA A 62 -1.00 -0.90 6.46
C ALA A 62 -1.40 -0.59 7.91
N SER A 63 -0.52 -0.91 8.87
CA SER A 63 -0.66 -0.48 10.27
C SER A 63 0.59 0.26 10.73
N SER A 64 0.44 1.21 11.64
CA SER A 64 1.58 1.79 12.34
C SER A 64 2.27 0.73 13.20
N HIS A 65 3.56 0.91 13.43
CA HIS A 65 4.39 -0.03 14.20
C HIS A 65 4.10 -0.05 15.72
N ASP A 66 3.12 0.72 16.20
CA ASP A 66 2.80 0.77 17.63
C ASP A 66 2.28 -0.60 18.13
N GLU A 67 2.94 -1.12 19.16
CA GLU A 67 2.95 -2.54 19.51
C GLU A 67 1.69 -2.99 20.28
N GLU A 68 0.91 -2.07 20.84
CA GLU A 68 -0.22 -2.41 21.71
C GLU A 68 -1.60 -2.34 21.02
N VAL A 69 -1.77 -1.49 20.01
CA VAL A 69 -3.04 -1.33 19.27
C VAL A 69 -2.77 -1.21 17.77
N HIS A 70 -2.94 -2.30 17.04
CA HIS A 70 -2.69 -2.34 15.60
C HIS A 70 -3.89 -1.85 14.79
N ASP A 71 -4.24 -0.58 14.92
CA ASP A 71 -5.15 0.05 13.97
C ASP A 71 -4.62 -0.14 12.54
N ALA A 72 -5.52 -0.46 11.61
CA ALA A 72 -5.17 -0.65 10.21
C ALA A 72 -5.71 0.51 9.39
N ASP A 73 -4.81 1.25 8.75
CA ASP A 73 -5.14 2.31 7.83
C ASP A 73 -5.29 1.77 6.41
N VAL A 74 -6.33 2.25 5.73
CA VAL A 74 -6.49 2.09 4.29
C VAL A 74 -6.08 3.40 3.63
N TRP A 75 -5.06 3.33 2.79
CA TRP A 75 -4.58 4.44 1.99
C TRP A 75 -4.97 4.25 0.53
N MET A 76 -5.22 5.36 -0.16
CA MET A 76 -5.52 5.39 -1.58
C MET A 76 -4.61 6.39 -2.28
N ALA A 77 -4.00 5.93 -3.36
CA ALA A 77 -3.23 6.77 -4.26
C ALA A 77 -4.04 7.11 -5.50
N THR A 78 -4.08 8.40 -5.83
CA THR A 78 -4.56 8.86 -7.13
C THR A 78 -3.51 8.54 -8.18
N LYS A 79 -3.93 7.95 -9.31
CA LYS A 79 -3.02 7.60 -10.40
C LYS A 79 -2.34 8.84 -10.97
N ILE A 80 -1.04 8.99 -10.71
CA ILE A 80 -0.23 10.01 -11.38
C ILE A 80 0.27 9.42 -12.70
N LYS A 81 0.12 10.18 -13.79
CA LYS A 81 0.63 9.80 -15.10
C LYS A 81 2.18 9.76 -15.03
N GLY A 82 2.74 8.57 -14.88
CA GLY A 82 4.18 8.32 -14.86
C GLY A 82 4.78 8.03 -13.48
N ALA A 83 6.03 7.60 -13.46
CA ALA A 83 6.75 7.16 -12.25
C ALA A 83 7.21 8.28 -11.29
N GLY A 84 6.65 9.50 -11.40
CA GLY A 84 7.24 10.71 -10.81
C GLY A 84 6.94 10.90 -9.33
N ASP A 85 5.66 10.98 -8.97
CA ASP A 85 5.22 11.12 -7.60
C ASP A 85 3.90 10.40 -7.45
N MET A 86 3.62 9.76 -6.31
CA MET A 86 2.33 9.16 -6.02
C MET A 86 1.77 9.85 -4.78
N SER A 87 0.64 10.53 -4.94
CA SER A 87 -0.02 11.23 -3.84
C SER A 87 -0.96 10.26 -3.14
N TRP A 88 -0.69 10.01 -1.86
CA TRP A 88 -1.51 9.14 -1.03
C TRP A 88 -2.44 9.95 -0.13
N SER A 89 -3.66 9.48 0.01
CA SER A 89 -4.65 9.98 0.95
C SER A 89 -5.12 8.84 1.84
N LYS A 90 -5.30 9.11 3.14
CA LYS A 90 -5.90 8.14 4.06
C LYS A 90 -7.41 8.14 3.83
N LEU A 91 -7.99 6.97 3.59
CA LEU A 91 -9.44 6.82 3.43
C LEU A 91 -10.14 6.57 4.75
N LEU A 92 -9.63 5.62 5.52
CA LEU A 92 -10.21 5.21 6.79
C LEU A 92 -9.17 4.51 7.67
N THR A 93 -9.49 4.45 8.95
CA THR A 93 -8.77 3.67 9.96
C THR A 93 -9.71 2.62 10.53
N VAL A 94 -9.36 1.35 10.38
CA VAL A 94 -10.04 0.22 11.01
C VAL A 94 -9.45 0.03 12.40
N LYS A 95 -10.25 0.31 13.43
CA LYS A 95 -9.86 0.08 14.82
C LYS A 95 -9.72 -1.42 15.10
N ARG A 96 -8.56 -1.87 15.59
CA ARG A 96 -8.40 -3.26 16.04
C ARG A 96 -8.40 -3.32 17.56
N THR A 97 -9.25 -4.18 18.11
CA THR A 97 -9.35 -4.41 19.57
C THR A 97 -8.40 -5.51 20.07
N HIS A 98 -7.81 -6.32 19.18
CA HIS A 98 -6.76 -7.27 19.54
C HIS A 98 -5.93 -7.68 18.31
N SER A 99 -4.60 -7.80 18.48
CA SER A 99 -3.63 -8.13 17.42
C SER A 99 -3.93 -9.45 16.68
N GLN A 100 -4.72 -10.34 17.27
CA GLN A 100 -5.01 -11.68 16.76
C GLN A 100 -6.39 -11.84 16.12
N GLN A 101 -7.34 -10.91 16.30
CA GLN A 101 -8.75 -11.20 16.00
C GLN A 101 -9.25 -10.77 14.62
N LEU A 102 -8.55 -9.89 13.89
CA LEU A 102 -9.16 -9.39 12.65
C LEU A 102 -8.75 -10.12 11.38
N LEU A 103 -7.50 -10.47 11.12
CA LEU A 103 -7.14 -11.24 9.92
C LEU A 103 -5.72 -11.77 10.08
N GLY A 104 -5.51 -13.04 9.80
CA GLY A 104 -4.20 -13.56 9.42
C GLY A 104 -3.82 -12.97 8.07
N PHE A 105 -3.60 -11.65 7.99
CA PHE A 105 -3.05 -11.00 6.82
C PHE A 105 -1.64 -11.53 6.63
N ARG A 106 -1.54 -12.67 5.93
CA ARG A 106 -0.27 -13.05 5.34
C ARG A 106 0.12 -11.89 4.45
N LYS A 107 1.36 -11.42 4.58
CA LYS A 107 1.92 -10.44 3.65
C LYS A 107 1.64 -10.95 2.23
N TRP A 108 1.37 -10.03 1.30
CA TRP A 108 1.10 -10.32 -0.13
C TRP A 108 -0.35 -10.67 -0.51
N MET A 109 -1.36 -10.30 0.29
CA MET A 109 -2.76 -10.42 -0.14
C MET A 109 -3.23 -9.20 -0.95
N SER A 110 -4.34 -9.37 -1.67
CA SER A 110 -5.12 -8.31 -2.31
C SER A 110 -6.51 -8.19 -1.65
N PHE A 111 -7.19 -7.04 -1.78
CA PHE A 111 -8.50 -6.78 -1.17
C PHE A 111 -9.36 -5.89 -2.08
N MET A 112 -10.67 -6.07 -2.14
CA MET A 112 -11.51 -5.19 -2.97
C MET A 112 -11.97 -3.96 -2.19
N VAL A 113 -11.90 -2.78 -2.83
CA VAL A 113 -12.51 -1.54 -2.33
C VAL A 113 -13.67 -1.20 -3.26
N ASN A 114 -14.88 -1.12 -2.70
CA ASN A 114 -16.06 -0.59 -3.38
C ASN A 114 -16.44 0.72 -2.69
N ARG A 115 -16.61 1.81 -3.44
CA ARG A 115 -17.38 2.95 -2.95
C ARG A 115 -18.81 2.73 -3.44
N ASP A 116 -19.74 2.66 -2.50
CA ASP A 116 -21.14 2.74 -2.87
C ASP A 116 -21.41 4.21 -3.21
N HIS A 117 -21.96 4.45 -4.40
CA HIS A 117 -22.37 5.78 -4.84
C HIS A 117 -23.68 6.12 -4.10
N GLU A 118 -23.61 7.03 -3.12
CA GLU A 118 -24.79 7.73 -2.56
C GLU A 118 -25.16 8.93 -3.42
#